data_AF-A0A327LZM3-F1
#
_entry.id   AF-A0A327LZM3-F1
#
_cell.length_a   1.000
_cell.length_b   1.000
_cell.length_c   1.000
_cell.angle_alpha   90.00
_cell.angle_beta   90.00
_cell.angle_gamma   90.00
#
_symmetry.space_group_name_H-M   'P 1'
#
loop_
_entity.id
_entity.type
_entity.pdbx_description
1 polymer ?
#
loop_
_entity_poly.entity_id
_entity_poly.type
_entity_poly.pdbx_seq_one_letter_code
_entity_poly.pdbx_strand_id
1 'polypeptide(L)'
;MQNRVFALIPARMESARLPGKPLRKIAGVPMIVHVAKRAALSPRVTKAVVCTDSIEILMTCEKYGIEVCLTRSTHQNGTERIAEAAEVMGLTDDDIIVDVQGDEPFVRPEYIEEVADFTARTGYGCVVPHQMIDEYGNLNRVKMVSHDDRVIYFSRADVPCHFGEMPQPLKKHLSIIGFRLPALRRFVSSPPTPLENTERIELMRLVELGEPIGTFLQTGTSLSVDTPEDYELACRMMERDPLYRERIEREIA
;
A
#
# COMPACT_ATOMS: atom_id res chain seq x y z
N MET A 1 9.43 -24.65 0.41
CA MET A 1 9.27 -23.82 1.63
C MET A 1 8.39 -22.66 1.25
N GLN A 2 7.43 -22.28 2.09
CA GLN A 2 6.54 -21.15 1.82
C GLN A 2 7.33 -19.84 1.99
N ASN A 3 7.25 -18.90 1.03
CA ASN A 3 7.97 -17.62 1.09
C ASN A 3 7.60 -16.86 2.39
N ARG A 4 8.58 -16.25 3.06
CA ARG A 4 8.31 -15.34 4.18
C ARG A 4 7.68 -14.07 3.63
N VAL A 5 6.76 -13.48 4.38
CA VAL A 5 6.01 -12.29 3.94
C VAL A 5 6.22 -11.18 4.95
N PHE A 6 6.63 -10.02 4.46
CA PHE A 6 6.89 -8.83 5.25
C PHE A 6 5.91 -7.74 4.83
N ALA A 7 5.02 -7.34 5.73
CA ALA A 7 4.17 -6.17 5.52
C ALA A 7 4.96 -4.93 5.92
N LEU A 8 5.47 -4.18 4.95
CA LEU A 8 6.24 -2.96 5.19
C LEU A 8 5.32 -1.76 5.05
N ILE A 9 5.28 -0.93 6.09
CA ILE A 9 4.30 0.15 6.24
C ILE A 9 5.05 1.48 6.22
N PRO A 10 5.19 2.14 5.05
CA PRO A 10 5.87 3.42 4.98
C PRO A 10 5.06 4.51 5.69
N ALA A 11 5.73 5.30 6.52
CA ALA A 11 5.13 6.45 7.20
C ALA A 11 6.13 7.60 7.29
N ARG A 12 5.64 8.84 7.17
CA ARG A 12 6.40 10.08 7.40
C ARG A 12 5.52 11.13 8.07
N MET A 13 6.12 12.05 8.80
CA MET A 13 5.35 13.11 9.46
C MET A 13 4.78 14.13 8.48
N GLU A 14 5.48 14.40 7.36
CA GLU A 14 5.00 15.37 6.39
C GLU A 14 3.77 14.86 5.63
N SER A 15 2.68 15.59 5.79
CA SER A 15 1.48 15.48 4.97
C SER A 15 0.92 16.89 4.78
N ALA A 16 0.94 17.36 3.52
CA ALA A 16 0.55 18.73 3.19
C ALA A 16 -0.93 19.02 3.49
N ARG A 17 -1.80 18.02 3.23
CA ARG A 17 -3.25 18.15 3.42
C ARG A 17 -3.71 17.81 4.83
N LEU A 18 -2.95 16.98 5.55
CA LEU A 18 -3.30 16.54 6.89
C LEU A 18 -2.03 16.45 7.78
N PRO A 19 -1.56 17.56 8.38
CA PRO A 19 -0.35 17.54 9.20
C PRO A 19 -0.43 16.52 10.35
N GLY A 20 0.69 15.82 10.59
CA GLY A 20 0.79 14.78 11.62
C GLY A 20 -0.08 13.55 11.35
N LYS A 21 -0.51 13.35 10.09
CA LYS A 21 -1.46 12.32 9.65
C LYS A 21 -1.23 10.95 10.30
N PRO A 22 -0.03 10.32 10.26
CA PRO A 22 0.18 8.99 10.85
C PRO A 22 -0.14 8.90 12.35
N LEU A 23 0.03 10.00 13.10
CA LEU A 23 -0.15 10.05 14.54
C LEU A 23 -1.52 10.59 14.98
N ARG A 24 -2.36 11.01 14.02
CA ARG A 24 -3.74 11.39 14.33
C ARG A 24 -4.51 10.20 14.87
N LYS A 25 -5.28 10.44 15.93
CA LYS A 25 -5.95 9.38 16.69
C LYS A 25 -7.34 9.10 16.15
N ILE A 26 -7.59 7.86 15.76
CA ILE A 26 -8.90 7.36 15.37
C ILE A 26 -9.36 6.43 16.50
N ALA A 27 -10.49 6.72 17.13
CA ALA A 27 -10.94 6.04 18.34
C ALA A 27 -9.87 6.00 19.47
N GLY A 28 -9.12 7.09 19.65
CA GLY A 28 -8.08 7.20 20.69
C GLY A 28 -6.72 6.57 20.35
N VAL A 29 -6.64 5.82 19.24
CA VAL A 29 -5.44 5.09 18.79
C VAL A 29 -4.83 5.77 17.56
N PRO A 30 -3.50 6.01 17.50
CA PRO A 30 -2.86 6.60 16.32
C PRO A 30 -3.14 5.80 15.03
N MET A 31 -3.33 6.49 13.91
CA MET A 31 -3.66 5.86 12.63
C MET A 31 -2.65 4.78 12.21
N ILE A 32 -1.36 5.07 12.34
CA ILE A 32 -0.29 4.11 11.99
C ILE A 32 -0.34 2.83 12.83
N VAL A 33 -0.83 2.93 14.07
CA VAL A 33 -0.98 1.78 14.98
C VAL A 33 -2.12 0.89 14.50
N HIS A 34 -3.23 1.46 14.03
CA HIS A 34 -4.30 0.68 13.40
C HIS A 34 -3.78 -0.13 12.21
N VAL A 35 -3.04 0.52 11.30
CA VAL A 35 -2.48 -0.13 10.12
C VAL A 35 -1.55 -1.28 10.50
N ALA A 36 -0.58 -1.02 11.39
CA ALA A 36 0.42 -2.01 11.77
C ALA A 36 -0.18 -3.20 12.52
N LYS A 37 -1.10 -2.96 13.46
CA LYS A 37 -1.76 -4.05 14.19
C LYS A 37 -2.63 -4.89 13.27
N ARG A 38 -3.40 -4.27 12.37
CA ARG A 38 -4.20 -5.00 11.37
C ARG A 38 -3.33 -5.82 10.43
N ALA A 39 -2.21 -5.28 9.96
CA ALA A 39 -1.28 -6.03 9.14
C ALA A 39 -0.70 -7.26 9.88
N ALA A 40 -0.39 -7.12 11.17
CA ALA A 40 0.12 -8.20 12.01
C ALA A 40 -0.92 -9.29 12.33
N LEU A 41 -2.22 -9.02 12.17
CA LEU A 41 -3.27 -10.04 12.35
C LEU A 41 -3.30 -11.07 11.21
N SER A 42 -2.66 -10.80 10.08
CA SER A 42 -2.61 -11.74 8.97
C SER A 42 -1.72 -12.95 9.31
N PRO A 43 -2.23 -14.19 9.29
CA PRO A 43 -1.42 -15.38 9.52
C PRO A 43 -0.35 -15.61 8.44
N ARG A 44 -0.47 -14.97 7.28
CA ARG A 44 0.51 -15.08 6.19
C ARG A 44 1.73 -14.20 6.44
N VAL A 45 1.56 -13.11 7.20
CA VAL A 45 2.60 -12.13 7.50
C VAL A 45 3.56 -12.67 8.56
N THR A 46 4.83 -12.77 8.19
CA THR A 46 5.92 -13.13 9.12
C THR A 46 6.22 -11.97 10.06
N LYS A 47 6.27 -10.75 9.52
CA LYS A 47 6.45 -9.51 10.30
C LYS A 47 5.74 -8.34 9.63
N ALA A 48 5.10 -7.50 10.43
CA ALA A 48 4.63 -6.18 10.03
C ALA A 48 5.57 -5.13 10.62
N VAL A 49 6.14 -4.26 9.78
CA VAL A 49 7.19 -3.31 10.18
C VAL A 49 6.86 -1.92 9.66
N VAL A 50 6.81 -0.94 10.57
CA VAL A 50 6.66 0.47 10.19
C VAL A 50 8.01 1.00 9.73
N CYS A 51 8.07 1.54 8.51
CA CYS A 51 9.26 2.11 7.91
C CYS A 51 9.15 3.63 7.96
N THR A 52 9.99 4.31 8.74
CA THR A 52 9.86 5.76 8.99
C THR A 52 11.20 6.45 9.17
N ASP A 53 11.27 7.74 8.92
CA ASP A 53 12.39 8.62 9.29
C ASP A 53 12.13 9.39 10.60
N SER A 54 10.90 9.33 11.12
CA SER A 54 10.48 10.10 12.28
C SER A 54 10.67 9.33 13.58
N ILE A 55 11.45 9.94 14.48
CA ILE A 55 11.61 9.49 15.85
C ILE A 55 10.28 9.53 16.62
N GLU A 56 9.39 10.47 16.33
CA GLU A 56 8.08 10.55 17.00
C GLU A 56 7.17 9.38 16.62
N ILE A 57 7.22 8.96 15.34
CA ILE A 57 6.50 7.77 14.87
C ILE A 57 7.09 6.53 15.52
N LEU A 58 8.42 6.41 15.55
CA LEU A 58 9.10 5.30 16.24
C LEU A 58 8.67 5.20 17.71
N MET A 59 8.79 6.28 18.47
CA MET A 59 8.46 6.31 19.91
C MET A 59 6.98 6.01 20.15
N THR A 60 6.11 6.40 19.21
CA THR A 60 4.70 6.00 19.25
C THR A 60 4.55 4.51 19.04
N CYS A 61 5.12 3.95 17.97
CA CYS A 61 5.05 2.52 17.65
C CYS A 61 5.60 1.63 18.77
N GLU A 62 6.71 2.01 19.41
CA GLU A 62 7.29 1.28 20.55
C GLU A 62 6.31 1.13 21.71
N LYS A 63 5.52 2.18 22.02
CA LYS A 63 4.50 2.13 23.08
C LYS A 63 3.40 1.09 22.81
N TYR A 64 3.20 0.73 21.55
CA TYR A 64 2.23 -0.28 21.12
C TYR A 64 2.89 -1.60 20.76
N GLY A 65 4.19 -1.78 21.02
CA GLY A 65 4.93 -3.00 20.70
C GLY A 65 4.99 -3.30 19.18
N ILE A 66 5.02 -2.26 18.36
CA ILE A 66 5.12 -2.38 16.89
C ILE A 66 6.59 -2.30 16.49
N GLU A 67 7.03 -3.22 15.63
CA GLU A 67 8.39 -3.21 15.08
C GLU A 67 8.56 -2.05 14.09
N VAL A 68 9.69 -1.35 14.18
CA VAL A 68 10.00 -0.16 13.38
C VAL A 68 11.37 -0.31 12.74
N CYS A 69 11.46 0.01 11.45
CA CYS A 69 12.71 0.23 10.75
C CYS A 69 12.89 1.74 10.51
N LEU A 70 13.94 2.32 11.09
CA LEU A 70 14.34 3.68 10.73
C LEU A 70 14.93 3.69 9.32
N THR A 71 14.53 4.69 8.54
CA THR A 71 14.91 4.88 7.14
C THR A 71 15.38 6.31 6.94
N ARG A 72 16.08 6.57 5.83
CA ARG A 72 16.54 7.92 5.47
C ARG A 72 15.36 8.86 5.23
N SER A 73 15.55 10.13 5.58
CA SER A 73 14.59 11.20 5.34
C SER A 73 14.59 11.74 3.90
N THR A 74 15.52 11.27 3.06
CA THR A 74 15.70 11.77 1.67
C THR A 74 14.84 11.05 0.63
N HIS A 75 14.14 9.98 1.03
CA HIS A 75 13.27 9.21 0.13
C HIS A 75 12.13 10.07 -0.39
N GLN A 76 11.88 9.97 -1.69
CA GLN A 76 10.83 10.76 -2.34
C GLN A 76 9.45 10.14 -2.11
N ASN A 77 9.39 8.82 -1.97
CA ASN A 77 8.15 8.06 -1.87
C ASN A 77 8.22 6.85 -0.93
N GLY A 78 7.08 6.19 -0.76
CA GLY A 78 6.94 5.00 0.09
C GLY A 78 7.72 3.79 -0.46
N THR A 79 7.72 3.60 -1.78
CA THR A 79 8.41 2.46 -2.41
C THR A 79 9.93 2.49 -2.19
N GLU A 80 10.57 3.67 -2.28
CA GLU A 80 11.99 3.85 -1.95
C GLU A 80 12.28 3.54 -0.48
N ARG A 81 11.36 3.92 0.40
CA ARG A 81 11.47 3.70 1.85
C ARG A 81 11.40 2.22 2.21
N ILE A 82 10.44 1.49 1.67
CA ILE A 82 10.33 0.04 1.92
C ILE A 82 11.49 -0.74 1.28
N ALA A 83 12.07 -0.24 0.18
CA ALA A 83 13.26 -0.83 -0.42
C ALA A 83 14.46 -0.76 0.52
N GLU A 84 14.71 0.41 1.12
CA GLU A 84 15.76 0.54 2.13
C GLU A 84 15.48 -0.35 3.34
N ALA A 85 14.25 -0.36 3.84
CA ALA A 85 13.90 -1.19 5.00
C ALA A 85 14.14 -2.68 4.71
N ALA A 86 13.81 -3.16 3.51
CA ALA A 86 14.09 -4.52 3.09
C ALA A 86 15.60 -4.85 3.12
N GLU A 87 16.47 -3.94 2.69
CA GLU A 87 17.93 -4.13 2.77
C GLU A 87 18.42 -4.11 4.22
N VAL A 88 17.97 -3.16 5.05
CA VAL A 88 18.35 -3.05 6.47
C VAL A 88 17.94 -4.30 7.24
N MET A 89 16.77 -4.87 6.92
CA MET A 89 16.26 -6.09 7.54
C MET A 89 16.92 -7.37 7.00
N GLY A 90 17.77 -7.27 5.97
CA GLY A 90 18.44 -8.41 5.36
C GLY A 90 17.47 -9.37 4.66
N LEU A 91 16.44 -8.83 4.01
CA LEU A 91 15.51 -9.65 3.22
C LEU A 91 16.22 -10.26 2.00
N THR A 92 15.75 -11.42 1.57
CA THR A 92 16.30 -12.16 0.43
C THR A 92 15.36 -12.12 -0.76
N ASP A 93 15.83 -12.57 -1.93
CA ASP A 93 15.05 -12.59 -3.16
C ASP A 93 13.86 -13.57 -3.11
N ASP A 94 13.88 -14.50 -2.15
CA ASP A 94 12.78 -15.43 -1.86
C ASP A 94 11.69 -14.84 -0.95
N ASP A 95 11.95 -13.68 -0.34
CA ASP A 95 10.96 -13.01 0.52
C ASP A 95 9.97 -12.20 -0.32
N ILE A 96 8.74 -12.09 0.20
CA ILE A 96 7.68 -11.28 -0.38
C ILE A 96 7.50 -10.05 0.50
N ILE A 97 7.49 -8.89 -0.13
CA ILE A 97 7.21 -7.62 0.51
C ILE A 97 5.80 -7.21 0.11
N VAL A 98 4.96 -6.87 1.08
CA VAL A 98 3.68 -6.22 0.83
C VAL A 98 3.77 -4.80 1.35
N ASP A 99 3.72 -3.84 0.44
CA ASP A 99 3.63 -2.41 0.74
C ASP A 99 2.21 -2.10 1.20
N VAL A 100 2.07 -1.79 2.49
CA VAL A 100 0.79 -1.46 3.12
C VAL A 100 0.80 0.02 3.49
N GLN A 101 -0.02 0.82 2.84
CA GLN A 101 0.00 2.26 3.06
C GLN A 101 -0.36 2.63 4.51
N GLY A 102 0.47 3.48 5.14
CA GLY A 102 0.31 3.91 6.52
C GLY A 102 -0.93 4.78 6.79
N ASP A 103 -1.73 5.06 5.76
CA ASP A 103 -2.93 5.88 5.79
C ASP A 103 -4.23 5.16 5.47
N GLU A 104 -4.19 3.83 5.41
CA GLU A 104 -5.37 2.98 5.28
C GLU A 104 -5.68 2.27 6.61
N PRO A 105 -6.24 2.98 7.62
CA PRO A 105 -6.49 2.41 8.95
C PRO A 105 -7.50 1.27 8.98
N PHE A 106 -8.16 0.98 7.85
CA PHE A 106 -9.13 -0.10 7.68
C PHE A 106 -8.58 -1.25 6.82
N VAL A 107 -7.27 -1.29 6.55
CA VAL A 107 -6.65 -2.40 5.82
C VAL A 107 -7.05 -3.73 6.46
N ARG A 108 -7.45 -4.69 5.63
CA ARG A 108 -7.89 -6.00 6.09
C ARG A 108 -6.74 -7.01 5.97
N PRO A 109 -6.55 -7.91 6.96
CA PRO A 109 -5.56 -8.97 6.88
C PRO A 109 -5.69 -9.79 5.59
N GLU A 110 -6.93 -10.08 5.19
CA GLU A 110 -7.24 -10.85 3.99
C GLU A 110 -6.71 -10.18 2.71
N TYR A 111 -6.68 -8.85 2.64
CA TYR A 111 -6.15 -8.14 1.46
C TYR A 111 -4.64 -8.34 1.31
N ILE A 112 -3.93 -8.38 2.45
CA ILE A 112 -2.48 -8.63 2.49
C ILE A 112 -2.19 -10.08 2.09
N GLU A 113 -3.02 -11.03 2.55
CA GLU A 113 -2.92 -12.45 2.20
C GLU A 113 -3.09 -12.66 0.69
N GLU A 114 -4.14 -12.08 0.10
CA GLU A 114 -4.41 -12.20 -1.32
C GLU A 114 -3.24 -11.68 -2.18
N VAL A 115 -2.68 -10.52 -1.82
CA VAL A 115 -1.52 -9.93 -2.52
C VAL A 115 -0.28 -10.79 -2.33
N ALA A 116 0.01 -11.24 -1.11
CA ALA A 116 1.15 -12.08 -0.82
C ALA A 116 1.09 -13.42 -1.55
N ASP A 117 -0.07 -14.08 -1.54
CA ASP A 117 -0.25 -15.37 -2.19
C ASP A 117 -0.29 -15.27 -3.70
N PHE A 118 -0.82 -14.17 -4.26
CA PHE A 118 -0.71 -13.90 -5.70
C PHE A 118 0.75 -13.69 -6.10
N THR A 119 1.51 -12.92 -5.30
CA THR A 119 2.95 -12.69 -5.55
C THR A 119 3.75 -13.99 -5.44
N ALA A 120 3.43 -14.84 -4.46
CA ALA A 120 4.11 -16.13 -4.27
C ALA A 120 3.89 -17.10 -5.44
N ARG A 121 2.65 -17.21 -5.93
CA ARG A 121 2.27 -18.20 -6.95
C ARG A 121 2.58 -17.76 -8.39
N THR A 122 2.88 -16.48 -8.61
CA THR A 122 3.12 -15.94 -9.96
C THR A 122 4.58 -15.59 -10.19
N GLY A 123 4.97 -15.40 -11.45
CA GLY A 123 6.32 -14.96 -11.84
C GLY A 123 6.54 -13.44 -11.76
N TYR A 124 5.51 -12.67 -11.38
CA TYR A 124 5.57 -11.21 -11.42
C TYR A 124 6.52 -10.63 -10.36
N GLY A 125 7.25 -9.59 -10.72
CA GLY A 125 8.14 -8.87 -9.81
C GLY A 125 7.38 -7.89 -8.92
N CYS A 126 6.26 -7.38 -9.43
CA CYS A 126 5.34 -6.48 -8.73
C CYS A 126 3.89 -6.96 -8.96
N VAL A 127 3.03 -6.86 -7.95
CA VAL A 127 1.63 -7.26 -8.00
C VAL A 127 0.76 -6.15 -7.48
N VAL A 128 -0.21 -5.75 -8.29
CA VAL A 128 -1.04 -4.57 -8.07
C VAL A 128 -2.50 -4.96 -8.25
N PRO A 129 -3.26 -5.21 -7.18
CA PRO A 129 -4.67 -5.58 -7.28
C PRO A 129 -5.52 -4.42 -7.81
N HIS A 130 -6.70 -4.77 -8.32
CA HIS A 130 -7.67 -3.80 -8.82
C HIS A 130 -9.09 -4.04 -8.33
N GLN A 131 -9.89 -2.99 -8.40
CA GLN A 131 -11.34 -3.01 -8.25
C GLN A 131 -12.01 -2.57 -9.54
N MET A 132 -13.21 -3.08 -9.81
CA MET A 132 -14.05 -2.53 -10.86
C MET A 132 -14.77 -1.29 -10.34
N ILE A 133 -14.77 -0.20 -11.12
CA ILE A 133 -15.47 1.04 -10.78
C ILE A 133 -16.29 1.55 -11.96
N ASP A 134 -17.46 2.09 -11.67
CA ASP A 134 -18.32 2.78 -12.66
C ASP A 134 -18.20 4.31 -12.58
N GLU A 135 -17.17 4.80 -11.88
CA GLU A 135 -16.89 6.23 -11.72
C GLU A 135 -15.81 6.69 -12.71
N TYR A 136 -16.12 7.76 -13.45
CA TYR A 136 -15.29 8.34 -14.50
C TYR A 136 -14.87 9.77 -14.14
N GLY A 137 -13.83 10.28 -14.79
CA GLY A 137 -13.37 11.68 -14.68
C GLY A 137 -12.62 12.01 -13.39
N ASN A 138 -12.39 11.04 -12.50
CA ASN A 138 -11.65 11.26 -11.26
C ASN A 138 -10.16 10.97 -11.45
N LEU A 139 -9.35 12.03 -11.60
CA LEU A 139 -7.89 11.94 -11.79
C LEU A 139 -7.12 11.51 -10.53
N ASN A 140 -7.76 11.55 -9.35
CA ASN A 140 -7.15 11.03 -8.13
C ASN A 140 -7.18 9.49 -8.09
N ARG A 141 -8.02 8.85 -8.91
CA ARG A 141 -8.10 7.41 -9.04
C ARG A 141 -7.30 6.96 -10.25
N VAL A 142 -6.25 6.19 -9.99
CA VAL A 142 -5.46 5.56 -11.04
C VAL A 142 -6.25 4.40 -11.62
N LYS A 143 -6.44 4.42 -12.93
CA LYS A 143 -6.98 3.32 -13.71
C LYS A 143 -5.84 2.51 -14.32
N MET A 144 -6.13 1.26 -14.67
CA MET A 144 -5.16 0.39 -15.30
C MET A 144 -5.78 -0.46 -16.40
N VAL A 145 -4.96 -0.83 -17.38
CA VAL A 145 -5.31 -1.78 -18.43
C VAL A 145 -4.44 -3.02 -18.25
N SER A 146 -5.03 -4.21 -18.39
CA SER A 146 -4.32 -5.48 -18.31
C SER A 146 -4.77 -6.43 -19.41
N HIS A 147 -3.90 -7.35 -19.81
CA HIS A 147 -4.26 -8.54 -20.58
C HIS A 147 -4.06 -9.76 -19.68
N ASP A 148 -5.13 -10.51 -19.45
CA ASP A 148 -5.22 -11.46 -18.35
C ASP A 148 -4.81 -10.81 -17.03
N ASP A 149 -3.86 -11.42 -16.33
CA ASP A 149 -3.29 -10.93 -15.08
C ASP A 149 -2.07 -10.02 -15.29
N ARG A 150 -1.64 -9.73 -16.52
CA ARG A 150 -0.50 -8.85 -16.80
C ARG A 150 -0.94 -7.42 -17.04
N VAL A 151 -0.44 -6.49 -16.23
CA VAL A 151 -0.66 -5.05 -16.43
C VAL A 151 0.07 -4.57 -17.68
N ILE A 152 -0.63 -3.77 -18.49
CA ILE A 152 -0.10 -3.11 -19.68
C ILE A 152 0.26 -1.66 -19.37
N TYR A 153 -0.65 -0.94 -18.68
CA TYR A 153 -0.52 0.51 -18.50
C TYR A 153 -1.31 0.99 -17.28
N PHE A 154 -0.83 2.04 -16.61
CA PHE A 154 -1.56 2.81 -15.60
C PHE A 154 -1.81 4.23 -16.12
N SER A 155 -2.94 4.83 -15.75
CA SER A 155 -3.22 6.24 -16.08
C SER A 155 -4.13 6.90 -15.06
N ARG A 156 -3.96 8.21 -14.88
CA ARG A 156 -4.99 9.04 -14.22
C ARG A 156 -6.16 9.34 -15.15
N ALA A 157 -5.97 9.27 -16.47
CA ALA A 157 -7.08 9.33 -17.42
C ALA A 157 -7.92 8.05 -17.37
N ASP A 158 -9.17 8.12 -17.81
CA ASP A 158 -10.03 6.95 -17.90
C ASP A 158 -9.53 6.04 -19.03
N VAL A 159 -9.02 4.87 -18.62
CA VAL A 159 -8.45 3.87 -19.53
C VAL A 159 -9.08 2.49 -19.28
N PRO A 160 -9.42 1.73 -20.34
CA PRO A 160 -9.32 2.14 -21.75
C PRO A 160 -10.33 3.24 -22.10
N CYS A 161 -9.96 4.10 -23.05
CA CYS A 161 -10.90 5.06 -23.62
C CYS A 161 -11.91 4.30 -24.48
N HIS A 162 -13.19 4.37 -24.13
CA HIS A 162 -14.25 3.69 -24.86
C HIS A 162 -14.72 4.56 -26.04
N PHE A 163 -14.60 4.02 -27.26
CA PHE A 163 -15.14 4.64 -28.46
C PHE A 163 -16.49 3.97 -28.81
N GLY A 164 -17.62 4.49 -28.30
CA GLY A 164 -18.95 3.93 -28.56
C GLY A 164 -19.94 4.05 -27.40
N GLU A 165 -20.99 3.21 -27.39
CA GLU A 165 -22.03 3.22 -26.35
C GLU A 165 -21.62 2.54 -25.03
N MET A 166 -22.04 3.21 -23.93
CA MET A 166 -21.97 2.88 -22.50
C MET A 166 -20.56 2.64 -21.92
N PRO A 167 -20.14 3.44 -20.93
CA PRO A 167 -18.88 3.21 -20.24
C PRO A 167 -18.88 1.85 -19.51
N GLN A 168 -17.90 0.98 -19.80
CA GLN A 168 -17.71 -0.29 -19.07
C GLN A 168 -16.88 -0.08 -17.81
N PRO A 169 -17.17 -0.77 -16.69
CA PRO A 169 -16.44 -0.58 -15.45
C PRO A 169 -14.92 -0.60 -15.67
N LEU A 170 -14.23 0.40 -15.12
CA LEU A 170 -12.78 0.55 -15.24
C LEU A 170 -12.08 -0.21 -14.11
N LYS A 171 -10.85 -0.67 -14.36
CA LYS A 171 -10.00 -1.24 -13.31
C LYS A 171 -9.31 -0.12 -12.56
N LYS A 172 -9.69 0.10 -11.31
CA LYS A 172 -9.04 1.01 -10.37
C LYS A 172 -7.92 0.27 -9.64
N HIS A 173 -6.71 0.78 -9.75
CA HIS A 173 -5.54 0.37 -8.96
C HIS A 173 -5.81 0.51 -7.45
N LEU A 174 -5.42 -0.47 -6.65
CA LEU A 174 -5.39 -0.39 -5.19
C LEU A 174 -3.96 -0.24 -4.67
N SER A 175 -3.79 0.61 -3.64
CA SER A 175 -2.48 1.02 -3.12
C SER A 175 -1.73 -0.02 -2.28
N ILE A 176 -2.31 -1.21 -2.07
CA ILE A 176 -1.63 -2.35 -1.45
C ILE A 176 -0.89 -3.14 -2.53
N ILE A 177 0.43 -3.18 -2.44
CA ILE A 177 1.27 -3.65 -3.56
C ILE A 177 2.19 -4.77 -3.09
N GLY A 178 2.25 -5.86 -3.84
CA GLY A 178 3.19 -6.95 -3.63
C GLY A 178 4.47 -6.72 -4.42
N PHE A 179 5.62 -6.97 -3.82
CA PHE A 179 6.92 -6.89 -4.46
C PHE A 179 7.76 -8.12 -4.17
N ARG A 180 8.54 -8.53 -5.18
CA ARG A 180 9.77 -9.27 -4.98
C ARG A 180 10.94 -8.31 -4.86
N LEU A 181 11.90 -8.65 -4.01
CA LEU A 181 13.05 -7.80 -3.73
C LEU A 181 13.84 -7.41 -5.00
N PRO A 182 14.09 -8.29 -6.00
CA PRO A 182 14.75 -7.88 -7.24
C PRO A 182 14.03 -6.75 -8.01
N ALA A 183 12.70 -6.79 -8.09
CA ALA A 183 11.93 -5.74 -8.76
C ALA A 183 11.99 -4.42 -7.98
N LEU A 184 11.95 -4.49 -6.65
CA LEU A 184 12.06 -3.32 -5.79
C LEU A 184 13.46 -2.68 -5.89
N ARG A 185 14.53 -3.48 -5.92
CA ARG A 185 15.90 -3.02 -6.20
C ARG A 185 16.01 -2.35 -7.57
N ARG A 186 15.37 -2.93 -8.58
CA ARG A 186 15.34 -2.38 -9.94
C ARG A 186 14.64 -1.03 -10.00
N PHE A 187 13.54 -0.87 -9.26
CA PHE A 187 12.82 0.39 -9.13
C PHE A 187 13.71 1.50 -8.53
N VAL A 188 14.37 1.23 -7.40
CA VAL A 188 15.17 2.26 -6.70
C VAL A 188 16.52 2.56 -7.34
N SER A 189 17.07 1.62 -8.12
CA SER A 189 18.31 1.84 -8.87
C SER A 189 18.10 2.58 -10.20
N SER A 190 16.84 2.80 -10.60
CA SER A 190 16.49 3.49 -11.85
C SER A 190 16.02 4.91 -11.57
N PRO A 191 16.41 5.89 -12.40
CA PRO A 191 15.89 7.25 -12.28
C PRO A 191 14.39 7.31 -12.61
N PRO A 192 13.65 8.32 -12.12
CA PRO A 192 12.26 8.53 -12.52
C PRO A 192 12.10 8.64 -14.03
N THR A 193 11.13 7.93 -14.59
CA THR A 193 10.96 7.80 -16.04
C THR A 193 9.97 8.85 -16.61
N PRO A 194 9.94 9.08 -17.93
CA PRO A 194 9.06 10.08 -18.54
C PRO A 194 7.57 9.91 -18.20
N LEU A 195 7.03 8.69 -18.21
CA LEU A 195 5.60 8.47 -17.90
C LEU A 195 5.32 8.55 -16.41
N GLU A 196 6.24 8.11 -15.55
CA GLU A 196 6.15 8.36 -14.10
C GLU A 196 6.02 9.86 -13.81
N ASN A 197 6.87 10.68 -14.42
CA ASN A 197 6.84 12.13 -14.23
C ASN A 197 5.57 12.78 -14.79
N THR A 198 5.07 12.26 -15.92
CA THR A 198 3.87 12.77 -16.60
C THR A 198 2.59 12.42 -15.83
N GLU A 199 2.40 11.13 -15.51
CA GLU A 199 1.21 10.63 -14.84
C GLU A 199 1.26 10.83 -13.32
N ARG A 200 2.44 11.07 -12.74
CA ARG A 200 2.66 11.09 -11.29
C ARG A 200 2.16 9.79 -10.64
N ILE A 201 2.58 8.67 -11.23
CA ILE A 201 2.33 7.30 -10.77
C ILE A 201 3.67 6.59 -10.74
N GLU A 202 4.19 6.32 -9.55
CA GLU A 202 5.52 5.74 -9.34
C GLU A 202 5.69 4.40 -10.06
N LEU A 203 4.66 3.55 -10.05
CA LEU A 203 4.67 2.24 -10.71
C LEU A 203 4.86 2.30 -12.23
N MET A 204 4.67 3.45 -12.88
CA MET A 204 5.00 3.63 -14.29
C MET A 204 6.49 3.41 -14.57
N ARG A 205 7.36 3.64 -13.57
CA ARG A 205 8.79 3.32 -13.66
C ARG A 205 9.01 1.85 -14.00
N LEU A 206 8.30 0.96 -13.32
CA LEU A 206 8.40 -0.49 -13.55
C LEU A 206 7.84 -0.89 -14.92
N VAL A 207 6.75 -0.23 -15.36
CA VAL A 207 6.20 -0.44 -16.71
C VAL A 207 7.24 -0.07 -17.77
N GLU A 208 7.87 1.11 -17.66
CA GLU A 208 8.87 1.59 -18.63
C GLU A 208 10.17 0.78 -18.60
N LEU A 209 10.53 0.18 -17.46
CA LEU A 209 11.64 -0.76 -17.34
C LEU A 209 11.30 -2.16 -17.90
N GLY A 210 10.05 -2.41 -18.29
CA GLY A 210 9.60 -3.72 -18.76
C GLY A 210 9.53 -4.77 -17.65
N GLU A 211 9.42 -4.35 -16.40
CA GLU A 211 9.19 -5.26 -15.28
C GLU A 211 7.79 -5.89 -15.40
N PRO A 212 7.66 -7.22 -15.31
CA PRO A 212 6.35 -7.87 -15.31
C PRO A 212 5.56 -7.49 -14.05
N ILE A 213 4.45 -6.79 -14.25
CA ILE A 213 3.50 -6.42 -13.18
C ILE A 213 2.23 -7.25 -13.32
N GLY A 214 1.84 -7.93 -12.23
CA GLY A 214 0.65 -8.75 -12.13
C GLY A 214 -0.54 -7.98 -11.54
N THR A 215 -1.76 -8.45 -11.80
CA THR A 215 -2.99 -7.89 -11.22
C THR A 215 -4.07 -8.95 -11.04
N PHE A 216 -4.94 -8.75 -10.06
CA PHE A 216 -6.14 -9.55 -9.84
C PHE A 216 -7.26 -8.69 -9.26
N LEU A 217 -8.51 -9.15 -9.39
CA LEU A 217 -9.67 -8.48 -8.82
C LEU A 217 -9.71 -8.72 -7.32
N GLN A 218 -9.66 -7.65 -6.53
CA GLN A 218 -9.86 -7.67 -5.08
C GLN A 218 -11.16 -6.94 -4.74
N THR A 219 -12.06 -7.62 -4.03
CA THR A 219 -13.37 -7.05 -3.66
C THR A 219 -13.36 -6.52 -2.24
N GLY A 220 -14.23 -5.56 -1.95
CA GLY A 220 -14.37 -4.95 -0.63
C GLY A 220 -14.20 -3.44 -0.66
N THR A 221 -14.08 -2.85 0.51
CA THR A 221 -13.92 -1.40 0.67
C THR A 221 -12.54 -1.07 1.21
N SER A 222 -12.03 0.08 0.80
CA SER A 222 -10.86 0.73 1.38
C SER A 222 -11.17 2.21 1.63
N LEU A 223 -10.46 2.82 2.57
CA LEU A 223 -10.54 4.24 2.87
C LEU A 223 -9.12 4.73 3.19
N SER A 224 -8.54 5.50 2.26
CA SER A 224 -7.34 6.29 2.52
C SER A 224 -7.74 7.58 3.24
N VAL A 225 -6.99 7.96 4.27
CA VAL A 225 -7.24 9.17 5.07
C VAL A 225 -6.34 10.30 4.60
N ASP A 226 -6.69 10.99 3.52
CA ASP A 226 -5.86 12.04 2.91
C ASP A 226 -6.23 13.47 3.27
N THR A 227 -7.48 13.65 3.67
CA THR A 227 -8.09 14.94 3.98
C THR A 227 -8.72 14.96 5.37
N PRO A 228 -9.01 16.14 5.93
CA PRO A 228 -9.80 16.25 7.15
C PRO A 228 -11.15 15.51 7.06
N GLU A 229 -11.81 15.57 5.91
CA GLU A 229 -13.10 14.91 5.66
C GLU A 229 -12.98 13.39 5.71
N ASP A 230 -11.92 12.82 5.10
CA ASP A 230 -11.63 11.39 5.19
C ASP A 230 -11.35 10.98 6.63
N TYR A 231 -10.65 11.82 7.39
CA TYR A 231 -10.35 11.57 8.80
C TYR A 231 -11.61 11.56 9.66
N GLU A 232 -12.54 12.49 9.46
CA GLU A 232 -13.82 12.48 10.15
C GLU A 232 -14.66 11.26 9.79
N LEU A 233 -14.67 10.87 8.52
CA LEU A 233 -15.33 9.65 8.07
C LEU A 233 -14.70 8.41 8.74
N ALA A 234 -13.37 8.35 8.77
CA ALA A 234 -12.63 7.27 9.44
C ALA A 234 -12.97 7.19 10.93
N CYS A 235 -13.06 8.31 11.65
CA CYS A 235 -13.48 8.33 13.05
C CYS A 235 -14.88 7.72 13.24
N ARG A 236 -15.86 8.11 12.43
CA ARG A 236 -17.23 7.55 12.50
C ARG A 236 -17.29 6.07 12.12
N MET A 237 -16.51 5.66 11.13
CA MET A 237 -16.46 4.26 10.69
C MET A 237 -15.80 3.35 11.73
N MET A 238 -14.71 3.81 12.36
CA MET A 238 -13.96 3.03 13.34
C MET A 238 -14.81 2.66 14.56
N GLU A 239 -15.74 3.52 14.96
CA GLU A 239 -16.67 3.23 16.05
C GLU A 239 -17.45 1.92 15.81
N ARG A 240 -17.72 1.54 14.56
CA ARG A 240 -18.50 0.36 14.19
C ARG A 240 -17.65 -0.73 13.54
N ASP A 241 -16.34 -0.54 13.46
CA ASP A 241 -15.46 -1.47 12.79
C ASP A 241 -15.32 -2.76 13.62
N PRO A 242 -15.68 -3.92 13.04
CA PRO A 242 -15.70 -5.18 13.78
C PRO A 242 -14.29 -5.62 14.20
N LEU A 243 -13.29 -5.44 13.32
CA LEU A 243 -11.92 -5.85 13.60
C LEU A 243 -11.31 -5.04 14.75
N TYR A 244 -11.61 -3.74 14.79
CA TYR A 244 -11.22 -2.86 15.88
C TYR A 244 -11.81 -3.34 17.21
N ARG A 245 -13.13 -3.48 17.29
CA ARG A 245 -13.83 -3.88 18.53
C ARG A 245 -13.46 -5.27 19.03
N GLU A 246 -13.22 -6.21 18.11
CA GLU A 246 -12.97 -7.61 18.47
C GLU A 246 -11.51 -7.88 18.84
N ARG A 247 -10.56 -7.17 18.21
CA ARG A 247 -9.13 -7.45 18.32
C ARG A 247 -8.34 -6.26 18.85
N ILE A 248 -8.37 -5.15 18.12
CA ILE A 248 -7.44 -4.03 18.34
C ILE A 248 -7.73 -3.31 19.66
N GLU A 249 -8.99 -3.02 19.96
CA GLU A 249 -9.40 -2.34 21.20
C GLU A 249 -8.95 -3.11 22.45
N ARG A 250 -9.04 -4.45 22.42
CA ARG A 250 -8.66 -5.32 23.54
C ARG A 250 -7.15 -5.46 23.70
N GLU A 251 -6.40 -5.39 22.60
CA GLU A 251 -4.94 -5.49 22.62
C GLU A 251 -4.29 -4.20 23.16
N ILE A 252 -4.98 -3.07 23.00
CA ILE A 252 -4.48 -1.74 23.34
C ILE A 252 -4.97 -1.25 24.71
N ALA A 253 -6.06 -1.80 25.24
CA ALA A 253 -6.58 -1.51 26.57
C ALA A 253 -5.71 -2.12 27.69
#